data_AF-A0A6B9F5C2-F1
#
_entry.id   AF-A0A6B9F5C2-F1
#
_cell.length_a   1.000
_cell.length_b   1.000
_cell.length_c   1.000
_cell.angle_alpha   90.00
_cell.angle_beta   90.00
_cell.angle_gamma   90.00
#
_symmetry.space_group_name_H-M   'P 1'
#
loop_
_entity.id
_entity.type
_entity.pdbx_description
1 polymer ?
#
loop_
_entity_poly.entity_id
_entity_poly.type
_entity_poly.pdbx_seq_one_letter_code
_entity_poly.pdbx_strand_id
1 'polypeptide(L)'
;MSDQRFDLSRRKALAALGTIGVASAGAGLGTSAYFSDQETFENNQLTAGTLDLGVGYSTHYSDWSDGEGDGVSVRMYDGAAGETGSVDDLQSGETGLPTNDAWLIAVDDPDQFLDNTQQNEVPNDGCGEVGALTQADGESAIIDIGDVKPGDFGEVTFDLELCTNPGYVWINNPGGYTADENGTTEPERDDPDEADGEGEDYDDVVELLDVVQAAVWLDDGDNYQDGGESPLLVDSLRNVLDALNSGNGVRIDGQNVEAADASPDDFTSVGVNRFDFDGGGSDIDFELVDDPAGTGNKVAHATSGGVQTNDYATSVVSVNETIGNIKSGSLTYEYYDGANNTNAAPDEVWLLIEESDGTRHVVRHTSNDDFTQGGSTPPGDEQWLTRNVHLEIDGDPDPEDNPNFFWFDGASNNIPDSEADGNQTADLGAEFGDDATVLAMGIGVGSPSSSSGVVPDIYYRNPQLDGESLDSFPTACFRGETDFSAAFAWWVPIDHGNEIQTDTVEFDLGFYTEQCRHNDGSGMNNEGVSDEVDDDAE
;
A
#
# COMPACT_ATOMS: atom_id res chain seq x y z
N MET A 1 27.20 53.99 47.07
CA MET A 1 26.17 53.71 48.09
C MET A 1 25.14 54.83 48.10
N SER A 2 24.01 54.59 47.47
CA SER A 2 22.69 55.15 47.81
C SER A 2 21.71 54.60 46.78
N ASP A 3 21.05 53.49 47.10
CA ASP A 3 20.02 52.91 46.26
C ASP A 3 18.80 53.83 46.11
N GLN A 4 18.18 53.79 44.93
CA GLN A 4 16.73 53.91 44.81
C GLN A 4 16.28 53.18 43.53
N ARG A 5 15.39 52.19 43.71
CA ARG A 5 14.75 51.41 42.64
C ARG A 5 13.45 52.09 42.18
N PHE A 6 12.75 51.41 41.28
CA PHE A 6 11.46 51.74 40.65
C PHE A 6 11.58 52.67 39.44
N ASP A 7 11.73 52.04 38.27
CA ASP A 7 11.40 52.63 36.97
C ASP A 7 10.39 51.72 36.29
N LEU A 8 9.21 52.23 35.98
CA LEU A 8 8.19 51.56 35.16
C LEU A 8 7.18 52.59 34.64
N SER A 9 6.64 52.31 33.46
CA SER A 9 5.64 53.09 32.71
C SER A 9 6.13 54.37 32.03
N ARG A 10 6.56 54.21 30.77
CA ARG A 10 6.53 55.28 29.75
C ARG A 10 5.66 54.88 28.57
N ARG A 11 4.38 55.22 28.67
CA ARG A 11 3.47 55.40 27.53
C ARG A 11 3.99 56.54 26.63
N LYS A 12 4.48 56.22 25.41
CA LYS A 12 4.76 57.07 24.21
C LYS A 12 5.72 56.30 23.28
N ALA A 13 5.64 56.30 21.94
CA ALA A 13 4.72 56.88 20.94
C ALA A 13 4.85 56.01 19.67
N LEU A 14 3.77 55.60 18.97
CA LEU A 14 2.97 56.32 17.96
C LEU A 14 3.72 56.76 16.67
N ALA A 15 3.13 56.34 15.53
CA ALA A 15 3.38 56.64 14.09
C ALA A 15 4.02 55.46 13.30
N ALA A 16 3.49 55.05 12.15
CA ALA A 16 2.65 55.77 11.18
C ALA A 16 1.35 55.05 10.75
N LEU A 17 0.39 55.84 10.26
CA LEU A 17 -0.92 55.44 9.70
C LEU A 17 -0.90 55.48 8.16
N GLY A 18 -1.76 54.66 7.53
CA GLY A 18 -2.20 54.83 6.13
C GLY A 18 -3.13 53.69 5.66
N THR A 19 -4.46 53.71 5.89
CA THR A 19 -5.52 54.26 4.99
C THR A 19 -5.57 53.57 3.60
N ILE A 20 -6.62 52.93 3.03
CA ILE A 20 -8.11 52.79 3.17
C ILE A 20 -8.53 51.51 2.37
N GLY A 21 -9.66 50.79 2.54
CA GLY A 21 -10.73 50.82 3.56
C GLY A 21 -12.19 50.65 3.05
N VAL A 22 -12.79 49.44 3.24
CA VAL A 22 -14.25 49.10 3.36
C VAL A 22 -15.18 48.98 2.13
N ALA A 23 -15.75 47.77 1.93
CA ALA A 23 -17.17 47.38 1.64
C ALA A 23 -17.21 46.03 0.86
N SER A 24 -18.11 45.04 1.05
CA SER A 24 -19.37 44.89 1.81
C SER A 24 -19.68 43.39 2.05
N ALA A 25 -19.91 42.94 3.30
CA ALA A 25 -21.24 42.63 3.88
C ALA A 25 -21.89 41.26 3.54
N GLY A 26 -21.55 40.24 4.33
CA GLY A 26 -22.19 38.93 4.53
C GLY A 26 -21.69 38.36 5.86
N ALA A 27 -22.45 37.56 6.60
CA ALA A 27 -22.20 37.34 8.04
C ALA A 27 -21.76 35.91 8.41
N GLY A 28 -20.65 35.82 9.15
CA GLY A 28 -20.11 34.64 9.85
C GLY A 28 -18.91 35.11 10.69
N LEU A 29 -18.78 34.66 11.94
CA LEU A 29 -17.78 35.18 12.89
C LEU A 29 -16.65 34.17 13.10
N GLY A 30 -15.40 34.62 12.97
CA GLY A 30 -14.19 33.87 13.33
C GLY A 30 -13.10 34.81 13.83
N THR A 31 -12.46 34.48 14.95
CA THR A 31 -11.58 35.38 15.70
C THR A 31 -10.13 35.28 15.21
N SER A 32 -9.50 36.40 14.82
CA SER A 32 -8.07 36.39 14.47
C SER A 32 -7.20 36.33 15.74
N ALA A 33 -6.54 35.20 15.98
CA ALA A 33 -5.50 35.09 17.00
C ALA A 33 -4.15 35.64 16.49
N TYR A 34 -3.37 36.26 17.38
CA TYR A 34 -2.05 36.82 17.08
C TYR A 34 -1.05 36.18 18.04
N PHE A 35 -0.29 35.19 17.55
CA PHE A 35 0.70 34.49 18.37
C PHE A 35 2.00 35.29 18.47
N SER A 36 2.55 35.33 19.68
CA SER A 36 3.81 35.99 20.02
C SER A 36 4.41 35.26 21.21
N ASP A 37 5.15 34.20 20.94
CA ASP A 37 6.14 33.67 21.89
C ASP A 37 7.56 34.07 21.48
N GLN A 38 8.47 34.12 22.44
CA GLN A 38 9.84 34.62 22.27
C GLN A 38 10.85 33.71 22.98
N GLU A 39 10.80 32.41 22.68
CA GLU A 39 11.88 31.48 23.02
C GLU A 39 13.06 31.61 22.04
N THR A 40 14.28 31.57 22.58
CA THR A 40 15.49 31.92 21.80
C THR A 40 16.28 30.67 21.41
N PHE A 41 15.88 30.03 20.31
CA PHE A 41 16.63 28.92 19.71
C PHE A 41 17.61 29.46 18.66
N GLU A 42 18.92 29.44 18.97
CA GLU A 42 19.95 30.14 18.17
C GLU A 42 20.21 29.54 16.76
N ASN A 43 19.60 28.42 16.37
CA ASN A 43 19.78 27.79 15.05
C ASN A 43 18.67 26.78 14.67
N ASN A 44 17.38 27.14 14.80
CA ASN A 44 16.32 26.31 14.22
C ASN A 44 15.40 27.12 13.32
N GLN A 45 15.53 26.90 12.01
CA GLN A 45 14.57 27.37 11.02
C GLN A 45 13.38 26.41 11.04
N LEU A 46 12.39 26.70 11.88
CA LEU A 46 11.10 26.01 11.88
C LEU A 46 10.32 26.38 10.61
N THR A 47 10.74 25.81 9.48
CA THR A 47 9.81 25.54 8.38
C THR A 47 9.08 24.27 8.77
N ALA A 48 7.89 24.42 9.36
CA ALA A 48 6.88 23.37 9.20
C ALA A 48 6.54 23.36 7.70
N GLY A 49 6.95 22.31 7.00
CA GLY A 49 6.54 22.11 5.61
C GLY A 49 5.05 21.81 5.59
N THR A 50 4.35 22.28 4.58
CA THR A 50 3.03 21.72 4.26
C THR A 50 3.22 20.30 3.74
N LEU A 51 2.31 19.41 4.11
CA LEU A 51 2.11 18.16 3.40
C LEU A 51 0.86 18.39 2.56
N ASP A 52 1.08 18.59 1.27
CA ASP A 52 0.02 18.78 0.29
C ASP A 52 -0.03 17.48 -0.53
N LEU A 53 -1.23 17.05 -0.91
CA LEU A 53 -1.50 15.84 -1.70
C LEU A 53 -2.26 16.27 -2.96
N GLY A 54 -1.69 16.01 -4.14
CA GLY A 54 -2.41 16.01 -5.41
C GLY A 54 -3.26 14.75 -5.52
N VAL A 55 -4.47 14.86 -6.06
CA VAL A 55 -5.41 13.73 -6.24
C VAL A 55 -6.07 13.90 -7.60
N GLY A 56 -5.85 12.93 -8.49
CA GLY A 56 -6.68 12.63 -9.65
C GLY A 56 -7.53 11.39 -9.41
N TYR A 57 -8.36 11.01 -10.38
CA TYR A 57 -8.98 9.69 -10.40
C TYR A 57 -9.44 9.29 -11.82
N SER A 58 -9.49 7.98 -12.06
CA SER A 58 -10.25 7.33 -13.13
C SER A 58 -11.44 6.57 -12.50
N THR A 59 -12.53 6.35 -13.26
CA THR A 59 -13.56 5.38 -12.87
C THR A 59 -13.98 4.48 -14.03
N HIS A 60 -14.09 3.18 -13.73
CA HIS A 60 -14.47 2.14 -14.66
C HIS A 60 -15.69 1.38 -14.13
N TYR A 61 -16.60 1.00 -15.03
CA TYR A 61 -17.78 0.22 -14.68
C TYR A 61 -18.19 -0.69 -15.84
N SER A 62 -18.41 -1.97 -15.52
CA SER A 62 -18.81 -3.02 -16.45
C SER A 62 -20.22 -3.49 -16.11
N ASP A 63 -21.19 -3.30 -17.03
CA ASP A 63 -22.58 -3.77 -16.91
C ASP A 63 -22.90 -4.89 -17.92
N TRP A 64 -21.86 -5.48 -18.53
CA TRP A 64 -21.92 -6.50 -19.57
C TRP A 64 -22.55 -6.00 -20.88
N SER A 65 -22.46 -4.70 -21.15
CA SER A 65 -22.97 -4.13 -22.40
C SER A 65 -22.20 -4.62 -23.63
N ASP A 66 -22.90 -4.72 -24.77
CA ASP A 66 -22.39 -5.20 -26.07
C ASP A 66 -21.10 -4.48 -26.56
N GLY A 67 -20.70 -3.35 -25.96
CA GLY A 67 -19.55 -2.54 -26.36
C GLY A 67 -18.28 -2.75 -25.52
N GLU A 68 -18.34 -3.38 -24.35
CA GLU A 68 -17.18 -3.50 -23.44
C GLU A 68 -16.09 -4.41 -24.04
N GLY A 69 -16.49 -5.46 -24.75
CA GLY A 69 -15.61 -6.34 -25.52
C GLY A 69 -15.29 -5.87 -26.94
N ASP A 70 -15.54 -4.61 -27.33
CA ASP A 70 -15.20 -4.15 -28.68
C ASP A 70 -13.67 -4.05 -28.85
N GLY A 71 -13.09 -5.06 -29.50
CA GLY A 71 -11.64 -5.15 -29.76
C GLY A 71 -10.89 -6.16 -28.89
N VAL A 72 -11.49 -6.58 -27.78
CA VAL A 72 -10.91 -7.44 -26.74
C VAL A 72 -11.55 -8.84 -26.75
N SER A 73 -10.79 -9.88 -26.40
CA SER A 73 -11.30 -11.21 -26.12
C SER A 73 -11.67 -11.33 -24.64
N VAL A 74 -12.96 -11.15 -24.32
CA VAL A 74 -13.48 -11.32 -22.96
C VAL A 74 -13.89 -12.78 -22.70
N ARG A 75 -13.39 -13.38 -21.61
CA ARG A 75 -13.75 -14.71 -21.10
C ARG A 75 -14.42 -14.58 -19.73
N MET A 76 -15.69 -14.96 -19.63
CA MET A 76 -16.38 -15.11 -18.34
C MET A 76 -15.81 -16.29 -17.54
N TYR A 77 -15.78 -16.16 -16.22
CA TYR A 77 -15.57 -17.29 -15.32
C TYR A 77 -16.71 -18.32 -15.46
N ASP A 78 -16.40 -19.63 -15.45
CA ASP A 78 -17.38 -20.71 -15.67
C ASP A 78 -17.41 -21.78 -14.56
N GLY A 79 -16.93 -21.42 -13.35
CA GLY A 79 -16.98 -22.24 -12.13
C GLY A 79 -18.37 -22.41 -11.52
N ALA A 80 -18.45 -22.66 -10.20
CA ALA A 80 -19.74 -22.77 -9.53
C ALA A 80 -20.41 -21.40 -9.33
N ALA A 81 -21.69 -21.43 -8.99
CA ALA A 81 -22.37 -20.27 -8.43
C ALA A 81 -21.69 -19.87 -7.11
N GLY A 82 -21.42 -18.57 -6.93
CA GLY A 82 -20.77 -18.01 -5.75
C GLY A 82 -19.25 -18.15 -5.73
N GLU A 83 -18.65 -18.70 -6.80
CA GLU A 83 -17.22 -18.75 -7.00
C GLU A 83 -16.79 -17.66 -8.00
N THR A 84 -15.68 -16.99 -7.70
CA THR A 84 -14.88 -16.20 -8.63
C THR A 84 -13.69 -17.03 -9.11
N GLY A 85 -13.04 -16.63 -10.20
CA GLY A 85 -11.78 -17.24 -10.61
C GLY A 85 -10.61 -16.77 -9.75
N SER A 86 -9.65 -17.66 -9.54
CA SER A 86 -8.34 -17.32 -8.97
C SER A 86 -7.29 -17.12 -10.07
N VAL A 87 -6.09 -16.69 -9.69
CA VAL A 87 -4.94 -16.56 -10.60
C VAL A 87 -4.60 -17.87 -11.32
N ASP A 88 -4.78 -19.01 -10.65
CA ASP A 88 -4.60 -20.36 -11.21
C ASP A 88 -5.54 -20.70 -12.39
N ASP A 89 -6.67 -19.98 -12.52
CA ASP A 89 -7.65 -20.15 -13.60
C ASP A 89 -7.43 -19.21 -14.80
N LEU A 90 -6.44 -18.31 -14.73
CA LEU A 90 -6.05 -17.42 -15.84
C LEU A 90 -5.18 -18.16 -16.87
N GLN A 91 -5.32 -17.81 -18.15
CA GLN A 91 -4.42 -18.30 -19.20
C GLN A 91 -3.28 -17.29 -19.42
N SER A 92 -2.11 -17.77 -19.86
CA SER A 92 -0.97 -16.90 -20.19
C SER A 92 -1.37 -15.76 -21.14
N GLY A 93 -1.19 -14.52 -20.67
CA GLY A 93 -1.56 -13.30 -21.37
C GLY A 93 -3.02 -12.85 -21.19
N GLU A 94 -3.76 -13.41 -20.23
CA GLU A 94 -5.03 -12.86 -19.76
C GLU A 94 -4.86 -12.16 -18.39
N THR A 95 -5.51 -11.01 -18.20
CA THR A 95 -5.66 -10.30 -16.92
C THR A 95 -7.04 -10.60 -16.33
N GLY A 96 -7.12 -10.84 -15.01
CA GLY A 96 -8.39 -11.07 -14.30
C GLY A 96 -8.97 -9.78 -13.71
N LEU A 97 -10.24 -9.47 -14.02
CA LEU A 97 -10.96 -8.30 -13.50
C LEU A 97 -12.20 -8.73 -12.69
N PRO A 98 -12.51 -8.06 -11.56
CA PRO A 98 -11.88 -6.82 -11.05
C PRO A 98 -10.53 -7.02 -10.34
N THR A 99 -10.22 -8.24 -9.88
CA THR A 99 -8.94 -8.58 -9.24
C THR A 99 -8.49 -9.96 -9.70
N ASN A 100 -7.19 -10.24 -9.73
CA ASN A 100 -6.65 -11.50 -10.26
C ASN A 100 -7.05 -12.74 -9.45
N ASP A 101 -7.35 -12.59 -8.15
CA ASP A 101 -7.78 -13.70 -7.29
C ASP A 101 -9.29 -13.68 -6.96
N ALA A 102 -10.05 -12.75 -7.55
CA ALA A 102 -11.51 -12.80 -7.52
C ALA A 102 -12.13 -12.34 -8.86
N TRP A 103 -11.58 -12.82 -9.98
CA TRP A 103 -11.99 -12.35 -11.29
C TRP A 103 -13.35 -12.92 -11.74
N LEU A 104 -14.14 -12.05 -12.38
CA LEU A 104 -15.40 -12.35 -13.05
C LEU A 104 -15.21 -12.49 -14.57
N ILE A 105 -14.27 -11.70 -15.12
CA ILE A 105 -13.79 -11.83 -16.50
C ILE A 105 -12.26 -11.93 -16.57
N ALA A 106 -11.79 -12.60 -17.59
CA ALA A 106 -10.40 -12.59 -18.03
C ALA A 106 -10.33 -11.93 -19.43
N VAL A 107 -9.36 -11.04 -19.65
CA VAL A 107 -9.21 -10.24 -20.89
C VAL A 107 -7.80 -10.32 -21.47
N ASP A 108 -7.65 -10.33 -22.79
CA ASP A 108 -6.34 -10.40 -23.49
C ASP A 108 -5.72 -9.03 -23.82
N ASP A 109 -6.41 -7.95 -23.51
CA ASP A 109 -6.03 -6.55 -23.73
C ASP A 109 -6.77 -5.68 -22.67
N PRO A 110 -6.25 -5.60 -21.42
CA PRO A 110 -6.91 -4.90 -20.32
C PRO A 110 -7.01 -3.39 -20.58
N ASP A 111 -5.93 -2.77 -21.11
CA ASP A 111 -5.91 -1.41 -21.63
C ASP A 111 -7.17 -1.10 -22.47
N GLN A 112 -7.43 -1.91 -23.49
CA GLN A 112 -8.54 -1.68 -24.40
C GLN A 112 -9.91 -1.97 -23.76
N PHE A 113 -9.98 -2.82 -22.74
CA PHE A 113 -11.21 -3.08 -21.97
C PHE A 113 -11.57 -1.91 -21.04
N LEU A 114 -10.58 -1.33 -20.38
CA LEU A 114 -10.74 -0.13 -19.55
C LEU A 114 -11.13 1.09 -20.40
N ASP A 115 -10.48 1.29 -21.55
CA ASP A 115 -10.86 2.26 -22.60
C ASP A 115 -12.36 2.16 -22.99
N ASN A 116 -12.93 0.94 -22.95
CA ASN A 116 -14.34 0.69 -23.29
C ASN A 116 -15.31 0.84 -22.09
N THR A 117 -14.83 0.75 -20.85
CA THR A 117 -15.63 0.80 -19.60
C THR A 117 -15.48 2.11 -18.81
N GLN A 118 -14.58 3.00 -19.22
CA GLN A 118 -14.32 4.29 -18.57
C GLN A 118 -15.59 5.16 -18.50
N GLN A 119 -15.98 5.54 -17.28
CA GLN A 119 -17.12 6.41 -17.01
C GLN A 119 -16.70 7.87 -16.83
N ASN A 120 -15.59 8.12 -16.12
CA ASN A 120 -15.10 9.46 -15.81
C ASN A 120 -13.59 9.46 -15.56
N GLU A 121 -12.97 10.63 -15.70
CA GLU A 121 -11.54 10.85 -15.46
C GLU A 121 -11.31 12.31 -15.03
N VAL A 122 -10.56 12.50 -13.96
CA VAL A 122 -10.03 13.79 -13.52
C VAL A 122 -8.51 13.61 -13.35
N PRO A 123 -7.70 13.98 -14.37
CA PRO A 123 -6.25 13.84 -14.29
C PRO A 123 -5.67 14.57 -13.08
N ASN A 124 -4.68 13.96 -12.43
CA ASN A 124 -3.88 14.66 -11.44
C ASN A 124 -3.02 15.73 -12.16
N ASP A 125 -3.47 16.98 -12.14
CA ASP A 125 -2.69 18.17 -12.57
C ASP A 125 -1.50 18.47 -11.62
N GLY A 126 -1.27 17.58 -10.65
CA GLY A 126 -0.22 17.59 -9.66
C GLY A 126 -0.42 18.67 -8.60
N CYS A 127 0.69 19.03 -7.96
CA CYS A 127 0.75 19.92 -6.80
C CYS A 127 0.56 21.42 -7.09
N GLY A 128 -0.45 21.76 -7.90
CA GLY A 128 -0.86 23.12 -8.25
C GLY A 128 -1.67 23.84 -7.16
N GLU A 129 -2.58 24.74 -7.58
CA GLU A 129 -3.71 25.08 -6.70
C GLU A 129 -4.60 23.84 -6.65
N VAL A 130 -4.33 22.95 -5.68
CA VAL A 130 -5.24 21.85 -5.32
C VAL A 130 -6.52 22.49 -4.80
N GLY A 131 -7.43 22.79 -5.73
CA GLY A 131 -8.84 22.80 -5.43
C GLY A 131 -9.14 21.39 -4.99
N ALA A 132 -9.21 21.19 -3.67
CA ALA A 132 -9.67 19.92 -3.11
C ALA A 132 -10.88 19.47 -3.93
N LEU A 133 -10.93 18.19 -4.31
CA LEU A 133 -12.04 17.62 -5.09
C LEU A 133 -13.32 17.50 -4.24
N THR A 134 -13.54 18.45 -3.34
CA THR A 134 -14.85 18.78 -2.78
C THR A 134 -15.79 19.06 -3.94
N GLN A 135 -16.67 18.12 -4.24
CA GLN A 135 -17.87 18.32 -5.07
C GLN A 135 -18.91 19.21 -4.35
N ALA A 136 -18.45 20.19 -3.55
CA ALA A 136 -19.23 21.04 -2.67
C ALA A 136 -20.04 22.14 -3.40
N ASP A 137 -20.39 21.90 -4.66
CA ASP A 137 -21.36 22.70 -5.45
C ASP A 137 -22.44 21.82 -6.15
N GLY A 138 -22.50 20.51 -5.86
CA GLY A 138 -23.70 19.69 -6.07
C GLY A 138 -23.88 19.05 -7.45
N GLU A 139 -22.81 18.56 -8.07
CA GLU A 139 -22.85 17.77 -9.31
C GLU A 139 -22.00 16.47 -9.16
N SER A 140 -22.71 15.32 -9.19
CA SER A 140 -22.26 13.93 -9.46
C SER A 140 -21.17 13.29 -8.60
N ALA A 141 -21.58 12.40 -7.67
CA ALA A 141 -20.71 11.49 -6.92
C ALA A 141 -19.73 10.73 -7.85
N ILE A 142 -18.55 10.40 -7.32
CA ILE A 142 -17.46 9.76 -8.09
C ILE A 142 -17.95 8.43 -8.72
N ILE A 143 -18.75 7.69 -7.96
CA ILE A 143 -19.51 6.51 -8.41
C ILE A 143 -20.99 6.80 -8.11
N ASP A 144 -21.85 6.78 -9.14
CA ASP A 144 -23.32 6.97 -9.05
C ASP A 144 -23.99 5.90 -9.94
N ILE A 145 -24.37 4.77 -9.35
CA ILE A 145 -24.90 3.58 -10.03
C ILE A 145 -26.19 3.16 -9.34
N GLY A 146 -27.26 2.95 -10.10
CA GLY A 146 -28.61 2.76 -9.56
C GLY A 146 -29.37 1.53 -10.08
N ASP A 147 -28.69 0.56 -10.68
CA ASP A 147 -29.24 -0.71 -11.18
C ASP A 147 -28.12 -1.76 -11.22
N VAL A 148 -27.46 -1.98 -10.07
CA VAL A 148 -26.38 -2.96 -9.92
C VAL A 148 -26.94 -4.39 -10.01
N LYS A 149 -26.24 -5.28 -10.73
CA LYS A 149 -26.67 -6.67 -10.97
C LYS A 149 -25.56 -7.68 -10.64
N PRO A 150 -25.91 -8.95 -10.43
CA PRO A 150 -24.95 -10.04 -10.34
C PRO A 150 -24.00 -10.08 -11.55
N GLY A 151 -22.71 -10.08 -11.26
CA GLY A 151 -21.63 -9.99 -12.24
C GLY A 151 -21.19 -8.57 -12.57
N ASP A 152 -21.95 -7.53 -12.23
CA ASP A 152 -21.50 -6.15 -12.42
C ASP A 152 -20.30 -5.88 -11.48
N PHE A 153 -19.33 -5.12 -11.98
CA PHE A 153 -18.17 -4.69 -11.21
C PHE A 153 -17.72 -3.30 -11.65
N GLY A 154 -17.01 -2.61 -10.77
CA GLY A 154 -16.44 -1.31 -11.06
C GLY A 154 -15.29 -0.96 -10.14
N GLU A 155 -14.60 0.12 -10.51
CA GLU A 155 -13.37 0.55 -9.87
C GLU A 155 -13.28 2.09 -9.88
N VAL A 156 -12.68 2.62 -8.83
CA VAL A 156 -12.07 3.96 -8.84
C VAL A 156 -10.61 3.83 -8.48
N THR A 157 -9.74 4.33 -9.36
CA THR A 157 -8.30 4.38 -9.14
C THR A 157 -7.88 5.83 -8.99
N PHE A 158 -7.21 6.14 -7.87
CA PHE A 158 -6.84 7.50 -7.48
C PHE A 158 -5.36 7.74 -7.77
N ASP A 159 -5.05 8.68 -8.67
CA ASP A 159 -3.69 9.14 -8.93
C ASP A 159 -3.22 10.10 -7.82
N LEU A 160 -2.23 9.73 -7.03
CA LEU A 160 -1.79 10.50 -5.85
C LEU A 160 -0.38 11.08 -6.04
N GLU A 161 -0.18 12.38 -5.78
CA GLU A 161 1.16 13.02 -5.74
C GLU A 161 1.43 13.62 -4.34
N LEU A 162 2.47 13.15 -3.63
CA LEU A 162 2.93 13.82 -2.40
C LEU A 162 3.85 15.00 -2.70
N CYS A 163 3.35 16.21 -2.52
CA CYS A 163 3.89 17.41 -3.18
C CYS A 163 5.27 17.93 -2.76
N THR A 164 5.80 17.55 -1.61
CA THR A 164 6.98 18.25 -1.06
C THR A 164 7.72 17.46 0.00
N ASN A 165 6.98 16.89 0.95
CA ASN A 165 7.56 16.20 2.10
C ASN A 165 7.15 14.73 2.04
N PRO A 166 8.05 13.80 2.40
CA PRO A 166 7.69 12.41 2.59
C PRO A 166 6.54 12.26 3.61
N GLY A 167 5.61 11.36 3.31
CA GLY A 167 4.40 11.15 4.10
C GLY A 167 3.93 9.70 4.14
N TYR A 168 3.33 9.32 5.26
CA TYR A 168 2.44 8.17 5.37
C TYR A 168 1.08 8.56 4.80
N VAL A 169 0.38 7.61 4.16
CA VAL A 169 -0.93 7.83 3.55
C VAL A 169 -1.87 6.70 3.95
N TRP A 170 -3.13 7.06 4.22
CA TRP A 170 -4.22 6.15 4.49
C TRP A 170 -5.40 6.50 3.59
N ILE A 171 -6.04 5.48 3.03
CA ILE A 171 -7.40 5.60 2.48
C ILE A 171 -8.39 5.34 3.61
N ASN A 172 -9.42 6.17 3.72
CA ASN A 172 -10.39 6.10 4.80
C ASN A 172 -11.80 6.48 4.36
N ASN A 173 -12.76 6.13 5.22
CA ASN A 173 -14.14 6.53 5.13
C ASN A 173 -14.50 7.30 6.42
N PRO A 174 -14.19 8.60 6.51
CA PRO A 174 -14.39 9.37 7.74
C PRO A 174 -15.86 9.73 7.99
N GLY A 175 -16.71 9.67 6.96
CA GLY A 175 -18.16 9.86 7.06
C GLY A 175 -18.91 8.62 7.53
N GLY A 176 -18.33 7.44 7.34
CA GLY A 176 -19.02 6.15 7.42
C GLY A 176 -19.89 5.93 6.18
N TYR A 177 -20.87 5.05 6.29
CA TYR A 177 -21.87 4.84 5.25
C TYR A 177 -23.29 5.03 5.77
N THR A 178 -24.18 5.43 4.89
CA THR A 178 -25.63 5.28 5.05
C THR A 178 -26.06 4.16 4.12
N ALA A 179 -26.91 3.26 4.60
CA ALA A 179 -27.46 2.16 3.81
C ALA A 179 -28.96 2.05 4.08
N ASP A 180 -29.74 1.92 3.02
CA ASP A 180 -31.20 1.87 3.05
C ASP A 180 -31.70 0.78 2.09
N GLU A 181 -32.49 -0.15 2.62
CA GLU A 181 -33.14 -1.27 1.91
C GLU A 181 -34.16 -0.80 0.85
N ASN A 182 -34.79 0.34 1.09
CA ASN A 182 -35.92 0.91 0.32
C ASN A 182 -37.16 0.00 0.13
N GLY A 183 -37.12 -1.25 0.62
CA GLY A 183 -38.21 -2.21 0.77
C GLY A 183 -38.33 -3.19 -0.39
N THR A 184 -38.82 -4.40 -0.10
CA THR A 184 -38.64 -5.58 -0.96
C THR A 184 -39.65 -5.70 -2.13
N THR A 185 -39.15 -6.03 -3.31
CA THR A 185 -39.87 -6.26 -4.58
C THR A 185 -40.56 -7.63 -4.63
N GLU A 186 -40.99 -8.10 -5.81
CA GLU A 186 -41.54 -9.45 -6.00
C GLU A 186 -40.44 -10.50 -6.27
N PRO A 187 -39.35 -10.19 -7.01
CA PRO A 187 -38.16 -11.05 -7.09
C PRO A 187 -37.45 -11.29 -5.75
N GLU A 188 -37.08 -10.23 -5.03
CA GLU A 188 -36.44 -10.25 -3.68
C GLU A 188 -37.18 -11.18 -2.72
N ARG A 189 -38.44 -10.87 -2.44
CA ARG A 189 -39.27 -11.67 -1.52
C ARG A 189 -39.55 -13.12 -1.96
N ASP A 190 -39.31 -13.48 -3.23
CA ASP A 190 -39.43 -14.87 -3.70
C ASP A 190 -38.07 -15.62 -3.66
N ASP A 191 -36.98 -14.94 -3.32
CA ASP A 191 -35.66 -15.51 -3.09
C ASP A 191 -35.58 -16.24 -1.73
N PRO A 192 -34.96 -17.44 -1.65
CA PRO A 192 -34.82 -18.17 -0.39
C PRO A 192 -33.83 -17.59 0.63
N ASP A 193 -32.87 -16.76 0.21
CA ASP A 193 -31.75 -16.35 1.05
C ASP A 193 -31.86 -14.88 1.55
N GLU A 194 -32.91 -14.15 1.13
CA GLU A 194 -33.37 -12.88 1.74
C GLU A 194 -33.57 -13.00 3.25
N ALA A 195 -33.08 -12.04 4.05
CA ALA A 195 -32.88 -12.23 5.48
C ALA A 195 -34.18 -12.41 6.28
N ASP A 196 -34.48 -13.68 6.63
CA ASP A 196 -35.61 -14.07 7.49
C ASP A 196 -35.32 -14.00 9.00
N GLY A 197 -34.37 -13.14 9.40
CA GLY A 197 -33.79 -13.06 10.75
C GLY A 197 -34.84 -13.16 11.87
N GLU A 198 -34.81 -14.23 12.67
CA GLU A 198 -35.91 -14.62 13.58
C GLU A 198 -36.31 -13.54 14.61
N GLY A 199 -37.15 -12.60 14.20
CA GLY A 199 -37.70 -11.52 15.03
C GLY A 199 -37.63 -10.11 14.43
N GLU A 200 -36.89 -9.90 13.34
CA GLU A 200 -36.83 -8.62 12.61
C GLU A 200 -37.94 -8.56 11.53
N ASP A 201 -38.28 -7.37 11.01
CA ASP A 201 -39.16 -7.21 9.83
C ASP A 201 -38.28 -7.24 8.57
N TYR A 202 -38.82 -7.74 7.44
CA TYR A 202 -38.16 -7.87 6.12
C TYR A 202 -37.80 -6.51 5.44
N ASP A 203 -37.76 -5.41 6.20
CA ASP A 203 -37.52 -4.06 5.68
C ASP A 203 -36.34 -3.37 6.45
N ASP A 204 -35.60 -4.08 7.32
CA ASP A 204 -34.60 -3.54 8.27
C ASP A 204 -33.17 -4.14 8.14
N VAL A 205 -32.94 -5.17 7.31
CA VAL A 205 -31.60 -5.64 6.90
C VAL A 205 -31.21 -4.90 5.61
N VAL A 206 -29.92 -4.84 5.26
CA VAL A 206 -29.45 -4.31 3.96
C VAL A 206 -28.37 -5.24 3.45
N GLU A 207 -28.79 -6.12 2.54
CA GLU A 207 -28.06 -7.27 2.03
C GLU A 207 -26.90 -6.85 1.12
N LEU A 208 -27.06 -5.75 0.36
CA LEU A 208 -26.05 -5.19 -0.54
C LEU A 208 -24.66 -5.02 0.11
N LEU A 209 -24.62 -4.61 1.37
CA LEU A 209 -23.35 -4.43 2.10
C LEU A 209 -22.62 -5.75 2.39
N ASP A 210 -23.33 -6.87 2.49
CA ASP A 210 -22.74 -8.19 2.76
C ASP A 210 -22.54 -9.02 1.49
N VAL A 211 -23.38 -8.80 0.46
CA VAL A 211 -23.30 -9.43 -0.87
C VAL A 211 -22.18 -8.84 -1.71
N VAL A 212 -22.12 -7.51 -1.85
CA VAL A 212 -21.09 -6.84 -2.64
C VAL A 212 -19.73 -7.09 -1.98
N GLN A 213 -18.76 -7.54 -2.77
CA GLN A 213 -17.36 -7.65 -2.36
C GLN A 213 -16.62 -6.38 -2.75
N ALA A 214 -15.57 -6.03 -2.00
CA ALA A 214 -14.71 -4.89 -2.30
C ALA A 214 -13.23 -5.20 -2.04
N ALA A 215 -12.35 -4.52 -2.77
CA ALA A 215 -10.90 -4.64 -2.65
C ALA A 215 -10.23 -3.26 -2.66
N VAL A 216 -9.12 -3.14 -1.94
CA VAL A 216 -8.23 -1.97 -1.93
C VAL A 216 -6.79 -2.43 -2.19
N TRP A 217 -6.10 -1.85 -3.18
CA TRP A 217 -4.68 -2.13 -3.45
C TRP A 217 -3.87 -0.86 -3.76
N LEU A 218 -2.55 -1.00 -3.76
CA LEU A 218 -1.64 -0.06 -4.41
C LEU A 218 -1.51 -0.47 -5.87
N ASP A 219 -1.75 0.49 -6.75
CA ASP A 219 -1.82 0.34 -8.20
C ASP A 219 -0.64 1.08 -8.85
N ASP A 220 -0.05 0.53 -9.91
CA ASP A 220 1.09 1.13 -10.62
C ASP A 220 0.70 2.26 -11.59
N GLY A 221 -0.61 2.44 -11.82
CA GLY A 221 -1.21 3.49 -12.64
C GLY A 221 -1.94 2.97 -13.89
N ASP A 222 -1.96 1.65 -14.13
CA ASP A 222 -2.67 1.05 -15.26
C ASP A 222 -4.16 0.70 -14.97
N ASN A 223 -4.59 0.80 -13.71
CA ASN A 223 -5.99 0.60 -13.25
C ASN A 223 -6.47 -0.87 -13.39
N TYR A 224 -5.58 -1.85 -13.24
CA TYR A 224 -5.96 -3.25 -13.06
C TYR A 224 -4.86 -4.03 -12.34
N GLN A 225 -5.25 -5.04 -11.54
CA GLN A 225 -4.25 -5.82 -10.83
C GLN A 225 -3.31 -6.58 -11.79
N ASP A 226 -2.00 -6.33 -11.69
CA ASP A 226 -0.95 -6.83 -12.59
C ASP A 226 0.31 -7.26 -11.79
N GLY A 227 1.42 -7.63 -12.43
CA GLY A 227 2.80 -7.31 -11.98
C GLY A 227 3.35 -7.85 -10.65
N GLY A 228 2.55 -8.61 -9.88
CA GLY A 228 2.83 -8.92 -8.48
C GLY A 228 2.15 -7.96 -7.49
N GLU A 229 1.24 -7.10 -7.95
CA GLU A 229 0.32 -6.35 -7.10
C GLU A 229 -0.60 -7.29 -6.31
N SER A 230 -1.04 -6.85 -5.14
CA SER A 230 -1.93 -7.62 -4.28
C SER A 230 -2.81 -6.69 -3.45
N PRO A 231 -4.09 -7.02 -3.24
CA PRO A 231 -4.94 -6.29 -2.32
C PRO A 231 -4.38 -6.18 -0.91
N LEU A 232 -4.39 -4.96 -0.39
CA LEU A 232 -4.15 -4.65 1.03
C LEU A 232 -5.33 -5.08 1.90
N LEU A 233 -6.53 -5.18 1.32
CA LEU A 233 -7.76 -5.60 1.95
C LEU A 233 -8.74 -6.11 0.89
N VAL A 234 -9.32 -7.30 1.11
CA VAL A 234 -10.49 -7.83 0.37
C VAL A 234 -11.46 -8.43 1.36
N ASP A 235 -12.73 -8.04 1.30
CA ASP A 235 -13.82 -8.60 2.10
C ASP A 235 -15.18 -8.15 1.53
N SER A 236 -16.28 -8.43 2.21
CA SER A 236 -17.56 -7.76 1.93
C SER A 236 -17.43 -6.24 2.03
N LEU A 237 -18.25 -5.52 1.26
CA LEU A 237 -18.29 -4.06 1.25
C LEU A 237 -18.49 -3.49 2.66
N ARG A 238 -19.28 -4.15 3.51
CA ARG A 238 -19.43 -3.82 4.94
C ARG A 238 -18.08 -3.82 5.67
N ASN A 239 -17.36 -4.94 5.59
CA ASN A 239 -16.11 -5.12 6.31
C ASN A 239 -15.01 -4.17 5.79
N VAL A 240 -14.97 -3.93 4.48
CA VAL A 240 -14.07 -2.94 3.87
C VAL A 240 -14.41 -1.52 4.34
N LEU A 241 -15.68 -1.09 4.28
CA LEU A 241 -16.08 0.25 4.72
C LEU A 241 -15.92 0.45 6.25
N ASP A 242 -16.17 -0.57 7.06
CA ASP A 242 -15.92 -0.56 8.51
C ASP A 242 -14.41 -0.44 8.81
N ALA A 243 -13.54 -1.14 8.07
CA ALA A 243 -12.08 -1.01 8.18
C ALA A 243 -11.59 0.38 7.78
N LEU A 244 -12.13 0.95 6.69
CA LEU A 244 -11.86 2.32 6.25
C LEU A 244 -12.36 3.39 7.24
N ASN A 245 -13.42 3.11 8.01
CA ASN A 245 -13.92 4.00 9.08
C ASN A 245 -13.13 3.86 10.40
N SER A 246 -12.35 2.78 10.57
CA SER A 246 -11.63 2.47 11.80
C SER A 246 -10.32 3.28 11.93
N GLY A 247 -10.15 3.97 13.06
CA GLY A 247 -8.90 4.66 13.38
C GLY A 247 -8.58 5.80 12.40
N ASN A 248 -7.55 5.60 11.57
CA ASN A 248 -7.17 6.52 10.48
C ASN A 248 -7.53 5.97 9.08
N GLY A 249 -8.14 4.78 9.01
CA GLY A 249 -8.39 3.98 7.82
C GLY A 249 -7.30 2.94 7.53
N VAL A 250 -7.31 2.42 6.30
CA VAL A 250 -6.33 1.44 5.80
C VAL A 250 -5.08 2.19 5.35
N ARG A 251 -3.91 1.80 5.88
CA ARG A 251 -2.63 2.38 5.50
C ARG A 251 -2.24 1.83 4.12
N ILE A 252 -1.97 2.71 3.16
CA ILE A 252 -1.68 2.31 1.78
C ILE A 252 -0.18 2.24 1.50
N ASP A 253 0.65 1.94 2.51
CA ASP A 253 2.11 1.87 2.38
C ASP A 253 2.65 0.43 2.37
N GLY A 254 1.80 -0.48 1.89
CA GLY A 254 1.98 -1.92 1.92
C GLY A 254 1.27 -2.60 3.09
N GLN A 255 1.19 -3.93 3.05
CA GLN A 255 0.35 -4.74 3.93
C GLN A 255 0.94 -5.02 5.33
N ASN A 256 0.05 -5.39 6.24
CA ASN A 256 0.36 -5.97 7.55
C ASN A 256 -0.36 -7.33 7.64
N VAL A 257 0.40 -8.40 7.79
CA VAL A 257 -0.06 -9.78 7.71
C VAL A 257 0.24 -10.48 9.03
N GLU A 258 -0.78 -11.06 9.65
CA GLU A 258 -0.59 -11.98 10.77
C GLU A 258 0.08 -13.26 10.24
N ALA A 259 1.22 -13.68 10.80
CA ALA A 259 1.97 -14.82 10.27
C ALA A 259 1.21 -16.16 10.32
N ALA A 260 0.09 -16.23 11.04
CA ALA A 260 -0.81 -17.38 11.03
C ALA A 260 -1.63 -17.51 9.73
N ASP A 261 -1.87 -16.39 9.06
CA ASP A 261 -2.70 -16.27 7.86
C ASP A 261 -1.84 -16.04 6.59
N ALA A 262 -0.54 -15.76 6.76
CA ALA A 262 0.41 -15.51 5.68
C ALA A 262 0.49 -16.63 4.62
N SER A 263 0.40 -16.23 3.35
CA SER A 263 0.65 -17.02 2.16
C SER A 263 2.12 -16.87 1.69
N PRO A 264 2.62 -17.72 0.78
CA PRO A 264 3.90 -17.50 0.13
C PRO A 264 3.93 -16.20 -0.70
N ASP A 265 2.83 -15.88 -1.40
CA ASP A 265 2.76 -14.76 -2.36
C ASP A 265 2.90 -13.41 -1.66
N ASP A 266 2.39 -13.29 -0.43
CA ASP A 266 2.49 -12.09 0.42
C ASP A 266 3.95 -11.60 0.59
N PHE A 267 4.93 -12.51 0.60
CA PHE A 267 6.35 -12.17 0.71
C PHE A 267 6.89 -11.44 -0.52
N THR A 268 6.19 -11.56 -1.63
CA THR A 268 6.53 -11.04 -2.96
C THR A 268 5.48 -10.11 -3.56
N SER A 269 4.43 -9.74 -2.82
CA SER A 269 3.55 -8.64 -3.21
C SER A 269 4.35 -7.35 -3.33
N VAL A 270 4.15 -6.59 -4.40
CA VAL A 270 4.85 -5.31 -4.63
C VAL A 270 4.50 -4.31 -3.52
N GLY A 271 5.49 -3.58 -3.01
CA GLY A 271 5.33 -2.68 -1.86
C GLY A 271 6.13 -3.11 -0.63
N VAL A 272 5.62 -2.84 0.57
CA VAL A 272 6.22 -3.25 1.85
C VAL A 272 5.28 -4.23 2.57
N ASN A 273 5.76 -5.44 2.85
CA ASN A 273 4.96 -6.48 3.49
C ASN A 273 5.51 -6.74 4.89
N ARG A 274 4.66 -6.68 5.92
CA ARG A 274 5.06 -6.79 7.33
C ARG A 274 4.38 -8.00 7.94
N PHE A 275 5.14 -8.88 8.58
CA PHE A 275 4.67 -10.16 9.08
C PHE A 275 4.84 -10.22 10.59
N ASP A 276 3.73 -10.16 11.33
CA ASP A 276 3.73 -10.32 12.79
C ASP A 276 3.82 -11.81 13.14
N PHE A 277 4.96 -12.22 13.70
CA PHE A 277 5.23 -13.61 14.09
C PHE A 277 5.01 -13.89 15.58
N ASP A 278 4.81 -12.87 16.43
CA ASP A 278 4.63 -13.06 17.88
C ASP A 278 3.31 -12.54 18.50
N GLY A 279 2.46 -11.93 17.67
CA GLY A 279 1.12 -11.43 17.99
C GLY A 279 1.16 -10.08 18.72
N GLY A 280 2.19 -9.28 18.47
CA GLY A 280 2.46 -7.99 19.09
C GLY A 280 2.11 -6.76 18.24
N GLY A 281 1.79 -6.96 16.97
CA GLY A 281 2.03 -6.02 15.87
C GLY A 281 3.48 -6.10 15.38
N SER A 282 3.73 -5.87 14.08
CA SER A 282 5.09 -5.92 13.52
C SER A 282 5.99 -4.82 14.08
N ASP A 283 7.08 -5.22 14.73
CA ASP A 283 8.16 -4.34 15.22
C ASP A 283 9.21 -4.00 14.12
N ILE A 284 9.05 -4.48 12.87
CA ILE A 284 9.94 -4.18 11.73
C ILE A 284 9.21 -3.34 10.68
N ASP A 285 9.88 -2.30 10.15
CA ASP A 285 9.42 -1.53 8.98
C ASP A 285 10.57 -1.12 8.04
N PHE A 286 10.22 -0.67 6.84
CA PHE A 286 11.13 -0.05 5.87
C PHE A 286 10.91 1.48 5.87
N GLU A 287 11.78 2.21 6.56
CA GLU A 287 11.74 3.67 6.68
C GLU A 287 12.45 4.38 5.51
N LEU A 288 12.07 5.65 5.25
CA LEU A 288 12.74 6.51 4.27
C LEU A 288 13.73 7.49 4.93
N VAL A 289 15.00 7.12 4.96
CA VAL A 289 16.05 7.84 5.69
C VAL A 289 17.10 8.47 4.77
N ASP A 290 17.94 9.36 5.31
CA ASP A 290 19.10 9.88 4.57
C ASP A 290 20.13 8.78 4.35
N ASP A 291 20.74 8.72 3.17
CA ASP A 291 21.83 7.79 2.84
C ASP A 291 22.95 7.84 3.92
N PRO A 292 23.30 6.72 4.59
CA PRO A 292 24.33 6.69 5.63
C PRO A 292 25.72 7.14 5.13
N ALA A 293 26.00 7.04 3.82
CA ALA A 293 27.22 7.57 3.21
C ALA A 293 27.22 9.10 3.02
N GLY A 294 26.11 9.79 3.35
CA GLY A 294 26.00 11.24 3.34
C GLY A 294 25.92 11.87 1.94
N THR A 295 25.37 11.15 0.95
CA THR A 295 25.20 11.65 -0.43
C THR A 295 24.15 12.75 -0.55
N GLY A 296 23.18 12.77 0.38
CA GLY A 296 22.00 13.65 0.33
C GLY A 296 20.78 13.01 -0.37
N ASN A 297 20.92 11.78 -0.87
CA ASN A 297 19.80 10.99 -1.36
C ASN A 297 19.03 10.35 -0.19
N LYS A 298 17.77 9.97 -0.44
CA LYS A 298 17.00 9.08 0.45
C LYS A 298 17.17 7.62 0.04
N VAL A 299 17.17 6.71 1.01
CA VAL A 299 17.28 5.26 0.81
C VAL A 299 16.26 4.54 1.70
N ALA A 300 15.94 3.29 1.37
CA ALA A 300 15.14 2.43 2.24
C ALA A 300 16.01 1.95 3.42
N HIS A 301 15.43 1.86 4.62
CA HIS A 301 16.10 1.39 5.83
C HIS A 301 15.20 0.41 6.57
N ALA A 302 15.56 -0.87 6.52
CA ALA A 302 14.97 -1.90 7.35
C ALA A 302 15.42 -1.69 8.80
N THR A 303 14.47 -1.44 9.69
CA THR A 303 14.76 -1.15 11.09
C THR A 303 13.65 -1.62 12.02
N SER A 304 14.03 -1.91 13.27
CA SER A 304 13.13 -2.19 14.39
C SER A 304 13.24 -1.13 15.49
N GLY A 305 13.68 0.08 15.14
CA GLY A 305 13.99 1.14 16.10
C GLY A 305 15.12 0.78 17.10
N GLY A 306 15.89 -0.28 16.82
CA GLY A 306 16.90 -0.83 17.73
C GLY A 306 16.34 -1.80 18.80
N VAL A 307 15.10 -2.27 18.65
CA VAL A 307 14.47 -3.28 19.52
C VAL A 307 14.71 -4.68 18.96
N GLN A 308 14.82 -5.69 19.83
CA GLN A 308 14.89 -7.09 19.39
C GLN A 308 13.48 -7.60 19.09
N THR A 309 13.26 -8.06 17.86
CA THR A 309 11.97 -8.54 17.32
C THR A 309 12.14 -9.93 16.70
N ASN A 310 11.04 -10.68 16.59
CA ASN A 310 10.96 -11.96 15.88
C ASN A 310 10.13 -11.87 14.59
N ASP A 311 9.76 -10.65 14.18
CA ASP A 311 8.96 -10.39 13.00
C ASP A 311 9.80 -10.52 11.74
N TYR A 312 9.13 -10.34 10.61
CA TYR A 312 9.77 -10.29 9.31
C TYR A 312 9.12 -9.20 8.46
N ALA A 313 9.87 -8.62 7.53
CA ALA A 313 9.34 -7.74 6.52
C ALA A 313 10.02 -7.96 5.18
N THR A 314 9.30 -7.70 4.08
CA THR A 314 9.89 -7.57 2.75
C THR A 314 9.61 -6.19 2.16
N SER A 315 10.49 -5.73 1.28
CA SER A 315 10.27 -4.57 0.42
C SER A 315 10.55 -5.00 -1.01
N VAL A 316 9.56 -4.83 -1.89
CA VAL A 316 9.46 -5.56 -3.16
C VAL A 316 9.26 -4.60 -4.32
N VAL A 317 10.02 -4.82 -5.39
CA VAL A 317 9.90 -4.09 -6.67
C VAL A 317 9.50 -5.03 -7.79
N SER A 318 8.72 -4.53 -8.74
CA SER A 318 8.43 -5.22 -10.01
C SER A 318 9.71 -5.36 -10.84
N VAL A 319 9.79 -6.43 -11.63
CA VAL A 319 10.93 -6.80 -12.49
C VAL A 319 10.46 -7.10 -13.91
N ASN A 320 9.39 -7.90 -14.04
CA ASN A 320 8.73 -8.26 -15.30
C ASN A 320 9.70 -8.64 -16.46
N GLU A 321 10.66 -9.54 -16.17
CA GLU A 321 11.63 -10.02 -17.17
C GLU A 321 11.92 -11.53 -17.05
N THR A 322 12.15 -12.16 -18.19
CA THR A 322 12.46 -13.58 -18.34
C THR A 322 13.78 -13.98 -17.69
N ILE A 323 13.80 -15.16 -17.07
CA ILE A 323 14.99 -15.78 -16.48
C ILE A 323 16.13 -15.84 -17.50
N GLY A 324 15.85 -16.22 -18.75
CA GLY A 324 16.85 -16.29 -19.81
C GLY A 324 17.53 -14.96 -20.13
N ASN A 325 16.78 -13.84 -20.11
CA ASN A 325 17.35 -12.51 -20.31
C ASN A 325 18.16 -12.08 -19.08
N ILE A 326 17.61 -12.22 -17.86
CA ILE A 326 18.30 -11.87 -16.60
C ILE A 326 19.66 -12.61 -16.49
N LYS A 327 19.69 -13.91 -16.78
CA LYS A 327 20.93 -14.72 -16.79
C LYS A 327 21.97 -14.20 -17.81
N SER A 328 21.53 -13.59 -18.90
CA SER A 328 22.40 -13.04 -19.95
C SER A 328 22.85 -11.59 -19.70
N GLY A 329 22.14 -10.89 -18.81
CA GLY A 329 22.29 -9.48 -18.47
C GLY A 329 22.76 -9.27 -17.03
N SER A 330 22.04 -8.44 -16.27
CA SER A 330 22.26 -8.26 -14.82
C SER A 330 20.98 -7.86 -14.07
N LEU A 331 20.75 -8.47 -12.91
CA LEU A 331 19.79 -8.04 -11.89
C LEU A 331 20.58 -7.81 -10.60
N THR A 332 20.56 -6.59 -10.07
CA THR A 332 21.41 -6.17 -8.94
C THR A 332 20.70 -5.18 -8.02
N TYR A 333 21.13 -5.10 -6.77
CA TYR A 333 20.83 -3.97 -5.88
C TYR A 333 22.01 -3.63 -4.97
N GLU A 334 21.98 -2.48 -4.30
CA GLU A 334 23.00 -2.11 -3.31
C GLU A 334 22.43 -2.18 -1.88
N TYR A 335 23.23 -2.72 -0.95
CA TYR A 335 22.94 -2.73 0.48
C TYR A 335 24.10 -2.13 1.31
N TYR A 336 23.79 -1.68 2.52
CA TYR A 336 24.74 -1.18 3.50
C TYR A 336 24.34 -1.70 4.87
N ASP A 337 25.28 -2.35 5.55
CA ASP A 337 25.09 -2.90 6.90
C ASP A 337 25.31 -1.80 7.96
N GLY A 338 24.31 -1.56 8.81
CA GLY A 338 24.32 -0.51 9.82
C GLY A 338 24.98 -0.93 11.13
N ALA A 339 25.51 0.04 11.86
CA ALA A 339 26.35 -0.20 13.03
C ALA A 339 25.60 -0.83 14.23
N ASN A 340 24.27 -0.93 14.19
CA ASN A 340 23.46 -1.58 15.22
C ASN A 340 22.90 -2.95 14.76
N ASN A 341 23.10 -3.32 13.48
CA ASN A 341 22.53 -4.55 12.93
C ASN A 341 23.02 -5.76 13.73
N THR A 342 22.08 -6.59 14.18
CA THR A 342 22.38 -7.72 15.04
C THR A 342 21.57 -8.94 14.63
N ASN A 343 22.29 -9.97 14.14
CA ASN A 343 21.77 -11.26 13.72
C ASN A 343 20.79 -11.25 12.51
N ALA A 344 20.46 -10.10 11.90
CA ALA A 344 19.72 -10.06 10.65
C ALA A 344 20.67 -10.12 9.45
N ALA A 345 20.35 -10.97 8.47
CA ALA A 345 21.05 -11.02 7.20
C ALA A 345 20.70 -9.76 6.37
N PRO A 346 21.69 -9.07 5.78
CA PRO A 346 21.46 -7.82 5.06
C PRO A 346 21.01 -8.02 3.60
N ASP A 347 20.86 -9.26 3.13
CA ASP A 347 20.78 -9.55 1.70
C ASP A 347 19.96 -10.81 1.33
N GLU A 348 18.96 -11.18 2.15
CA GLU A 348 17.96 -12.18 1.76
C GLU A 348 17.12 -11.67 0.59
N VAL A 349 16.88 -12.54 -0.40
CA VAL A 349 16.14 -12.21 -1.62
C VAL A 349 14.93 -13.12 -1.76
N TRP A 350 13.81 -12.55 -2.19
CA TRP A 350 12.61 -13.25 -2.61
C TRP A 350 12.34 -12.94 -4.08
N LEU A 351 11.88 -13.92 -4.86
CA LEU A 351 11.43 -13.71 -6.24
C LEU A 351 10.05 -14.35 -6.43
N LEU A 352 9.17 -13.65 -7.13
CA LEU A 352 7.96 -14.23 -7.71
C LEU A 352 8.27 -14.61 -9.16
N ILE A 353 8.08 -15.88 -9.50
CA ILE A 353 8.34 -16.46 -10.82
C ILE A 353 7.04 -17.00 -11.40
N GLU A 354 6.75 -16.68 -12.66
CA GLU A 354 5.60 -17.19 -13.40
C GLU A 354 6.09 -18.04 -14.59
N GLU A 355 5.64 -19.30 -14.66
CA GLU A 355 5.87 -20.16 -15.82
C GLU A 355 4.97 -19.76 -17.01
N SER A 356 5.36 -20.15 -18.22
CA SER A 356 4.62 -19.84 -19.46
C SER A 356 3.18 -20.38 -19.55
N ASP A 357 2.71 -21.14 -18.56
CA ASP A 357 1.33 -21.60 -18.43
C ASP A 357 0.52 -20.87 -17.35
N GLY A 358 1.09 -19.88 -16.67
CA GLY A 358 0.47 -19.09 -15.59
C GLY A 358 0.83 -19.57 -14.18
N THR A 359 1.49 -20.73 -14.03
CA THR A 359 1.83 -21.26 -12.70
C THR A 359 2.83 -20.33 -11.98
N ARG A 360 2.46 -19.85 -10.79
CA ARG A 360 3.30 -18.98 -9.96
C ARG A 360 4.10 -19.75 -8.91
N HIS A 361 5.31 -19.25 -8.64
CA HIS A 361 6.27 -19.81 -7.71
C HIS A 361 7.00 -18.70 -6.95
N VAL A 362 6.83 -18.69 -5.63
CA VAL A 362 7.67 -17.87 -4.75
C VAL A 362 8.92 -18.64 -4.37
N VAL A 363 10.09 -18.04 -4.59
CA VAL A 363 11.38 -18.63 -4.19
C VAL A 363 12.19 -17.66 -3.34
N ARG A 364 12.78 -18.17 -2.25
CA ARG A 364 13.68 -17.43 -1.35
C ARG A 364 15.11 -17.86 -1.56
N HIS A 365 16.04 -16.91 -1.64
CA HIS A 365 17.47 -17.13 -1.50
C HIS A 365 17.96 -16.50 -0.19
N THR A 366 18.45 -17.33 0.73
CA THR A 366 19.24 -16.84 1.88
C THR A 366 20.71 -16.79 1.51
N SER A 367 21.37 -15.67 1.81
CA SER A 367 22.83 -15.54 1.74
C SER A 367 23.38 -15.58 3.16
N ASN A 368 24.33 -16.49 3.36
CA ASN A 368 25.20 -16.65 4.52
C ASN A 368 24.89 -15.80 5.78
N ASP A 369 23.87 -16.19 6.52
CA ASP A 369 23.56 -15.75 7.89
C ASP A 369 24.71 -16.00 8.90
N ASP A 370 25.79 -16.70 8.48
CA ASP A 370 26.94 -17.06 9.28
C ASP A 370 28.29 -16.62 8.67
N PHE A 371 28.41 -15.35 8.24
CA PHE A 371 29.73 -14.69 8.09
C PHE A 371 30.54 -14.71 9.41
N THR A 372 29.92 -15.10 10.52
CA THR A 372 30.53 -15.47 11.81
C THR A 372 31.13 -16.88 11.89
N GLN A 373 30.97 -17.78 10.90
CA GLN A 373 31.45 -19.19 10.94
C GLN A 373 32.97 -19.35 10.77
N GLY A 374 33.74 -18.62 11.55
CA GLY A 374 35.20 -18.67 11.54
C GLY A 374 35.88 -17.65 12.44
N GLY A 375 35.13 -16.70 13.03
CA GLY A 375 35.71 -15.55 13.72
C GLY A 375 36.34 -14.54 12.75
N SER A 376 35.92 -14.56 11.49
CA SER A 376 35.87 -13.37 10.64
C SER A 376 35.07 -12.28 11.36
N THR A 377 35.61 -11.07 11.40
CA THR A 377 34.78 -9.88 11.64
C THR A 377 33.95 -9.66 10.37
N PRO A 378 32.67 -9.23 10.47
CA PRO A 378 31.98 -8.59 9.36
C PRO A 378 32.85 -7.50 8.70
N PRO A 379 32.65 -7.18 7.41
CA PRO A 379 33.48 -6.24 6.66
C PRO A 379 33.29 -4.77 7.09
N GLY A 380 33.66 -4.46 8.34
CA GLY A 380 33.87 -3.12 8.94
C GLY A 380 32.95 -2.03 8.40
N ASP A 381 31.84 -1.84 9.10
CA ASP A 381 30.52 -1.62 8.47
C ASP A 381 30.27 -0.13 8.18
N GLU A 382 30.94 0.40 7.15
CA GLU A 382 30.79 1.79 6.64
C GLU A 382 30.88 1.89 5.09
N GLN A 383 30.41 0.90 4.33
CA GLN A 383 30.42 0.94 2.86
C GLN A 383 29.22 0.24 2.21
N TRP A 384 28.77 0.78 1.08
CA TRP A 384 27.79 0.14 0.21
C TRP A 384 28.41 -1.06 -0.52
N LEU A 385 27.68 -2.18 -0.55
CA LEU A 385 27.98 -3.43 -1.24
C LEU A 385 26.92 -3.68 -2.33
N THR A 386 27.24 -4.50 -3.33
CA THR A 386 26.32 -4.80 -4.46
C THR A 386 25.97 -6.28 -4.46
N ARG A 387 24.68 -6.61 -4.38
CA ARG A 387 24.15 -7.96 -4.57
C ARG A 387 23.95 -8.21 -6.06
N ASN A 388 24.34 -9.39 -6.56
CA ASN A 388 24.28 -9.75 -7.99
C ASN A 388 23.32 -10.93 -8.20
N VAL A 389 22.02 -10.69 -7.96
CA VAL A 389 20.95 -11.70 -7.94
C VAL A 389 20.97 -12.58 -9.19
N HIS A 390 21.24 -12.01 -10.38
CA HIS A 390 21.32 -12.80 -11.62
C HIS A 390 22.34 -13.94 -11.63
N LEU A 391 23.42 -13.87 -10.84
CA LEU A 391 24.41 -14.96 -10.73
C LEU A 391 23.85 -16.15 -9.92
N GLU A 392 22.98 -15.87 -8.95
CA GLU A 392 22.25 -16.91 -8.20
C GLU A 392 21.15 -17.54 -9.04
N ILE A 393 20.52 -16.76 -9.94
CA ILE A 393 19.54 -17.25 -10.91
C ILE A 393 20.22 -18.20 -11.92
N ASP A 394 21.46 -17.94 -12.35
CA ASP A 394 22.27 -18.81 -13.24
C ASP A 394 22.96 -19.98 -12.52
N GLY A 395 22.92 -20.03 -11.18
CA GLY A 395 23.58 -21.08 -10.40
C GLY A 395 25.10 -21.05 -10.43
N ASP A 396 25.69 -19.87 -10.64
CA ASP A 396 27.10 -19.56 -10.39
C ASP A 396 27.20 -18.48 -9.28
N PRO A 397 26.63 -18.72 -8.06
CA PRO A 397 26.68 -17.76 -6.97
C PRO A 397 28.13 -17.47 -6.57
N ASP A 398 28.41 -16.23 -6.18
CA ASP A 398 29.79 -15.80 -5.91
C ASP A 398 30.46 -16.73 -4.88
N PRO A 399 31.54 -17.44 -5.23
CA PRO A 399 32.16 -18.42 -4.35
C PRO A 399 33.02 -17.80 -3.24
N GLU A 400 33.25 -16.49 -3.26
CA GLU A 400 33.91 -15.74 -2.18
C GLU A 400 32.90 -15.21 -1.15
N ASP A 401 31.71 -14.77 -1.57
CA ASP A 401 30.69 -14.17 -0.69
C ASP A 401 29.50 -15.09 -0.34
N ASN A 402 29.08 -16.00 -1.23
CA ASN A 402 27.90 -16.86 -1.03
C ASN A 402 28.09 -18.36 -1.42
N PRO A 403 29.12 -19.06 -0.92
CA PRO A 403 29.38 -20.44 -1.31
C PRO A 403 28.39 -21.45 -0.67
N ASN A 404 27.72 -22.24 -1.53
CA ASN A 404 26.87 -23.43 -1.25
C ASN A 404 25.38 -23.20 -0.91
N PHE A 405 24.76 -22.10 -1.34
CA PHE A 405 23.32 -21.87 -1.11
C PHE A 405 22.42 -22.28 -2.29
N PHE A 406 21.14 -22.43 -1.98
CA PHE A 406 20.07 -22.86 -2.89
C PHE A 406 18.91 -21.87 -2.79
N TRP A 407 18.14 -21.76 -3.87
CA TRP A 407 16.78 -21.26 -3.82
C TRP A 407 15.88 -22.29 -3.15
N PHE A 408 15.08 -21.82 -2.20
CA PHE A 408 14.07 -22.60 -1.50
C PHE A 408 12.70 -22.23 -2.06
N ASP A 409 11.94 -23.23 -2.51
CA ASP A 409 10.52 -23.10 -2.84
C ASP A 409 9.73 -22.68 -1.58
N GLY A 410 8.98 -21.58 -1.70
CA GLY A 410 8.22 -20.92 -0.64
C GLY A 410 6.93 -21.65 -0.23
N ALA A 411 6.60 -22.80 -0.82
CA ALA A 411 5.37 -23.58 -0.58
C ALA A 411 5.15 -24.13 0.86
N SER A 412 5.79 -23.57 1.89
CA SER A 412 5.50 -23.80 3.30
C SER A 412 5.27 -22.49 4.04
N ASN A 413 4.09 -22.35 4.68
CA ASN A 413 3.65 -21.21 5.50
C ASN A 413 4.48 -20.94 6.78
N ASN A 414 5.72 -21.42 6.84
CA ASN A 414 6.75 -20.96 7.77
C ASN A 414 7.91 -20.47 6.90
N ILE A 415 8.33 -19.22 7.06
CA ILE A 415 9.69 -18.80 6.68
C ILE A 415 10.65 -19.77 7.41
N PRO A 416 11.43 -20.62 6.70
CA PRO A 416 12.19 -21.65 7.40
C PRO A 416 13.40 -21.06 8.14
N ASP A 417 13.45 -21.29 9.46
CA ASP A 417 14.58 -20.99 10.36
C ASP A 417 15.85 -21.82 10.04
N SER A 418 15.76 -22.84 9.18
CA SER A 418 16.92 -23.49 8.53
C SER A 418 16.51 -24.69 7.64
N GLU A 419 17.12 -24.76 6.45
CA GLU A 419 17.50 -25.96 5.65
C GLU A 419 16.51 -27.12 5.37
N ALA A 420 15.31 -27.20 5.98
CA ALA A 420 14.69 -28.50 6.26
C ALA A 420 13.60 -29.02 5.31
N ASP A 421 12.66 -28.18 4.84
CA ASP A 421 11.34 -28.67 4.39
C ASP A 421 10.91 -28.32 2.94
N GLY A 422 11.70 -27.54 2.18
CA GLY A 422 11.38 -27.16 0.78
C GLY A 422 12.13 -27.94 -0.32
N ASN A 423 11.66 -27.87 -1.56
CA ASN A 423 12.46 -28.26 -2.73
C ASN A 423 13.60 -27.24 -2.92
N GLN A 424 14.80 -27.72 -3.24
CA GLN A 424 16.01 -26.88 -3.35
C GLN A 424 16.56 -26.93 -4.76
N THR A 425 16.67 -25.78 -5.43
CA THR A 425 17.35 -25.65 -6.71
C THR A 425 18.52 -24.67 -6.62
N ALA A 426 19.54 -24.89 -7.43
CA ALA A 426 20.68 -23.98 -7.56
C ALA A 426 20.61 -23.13 -8.83
N ASP A 427 19.79 -23.49 -9.82
CA ASP A 427 19.67 -22.80 -11.11
C ASP A 427 18.18 -22.74 -11.47
N LEU A 428 17.61 -21.53 -11.45
CA LEU A 428 16.19 -21.32 -11.67
C LEU A 428 15.81 -21.57 -13.14
N GLY A 429 16.71 -21.27 -14.08
CA GLY A 429 16.52 -21.58 -15.50
C GLY A 429 16.57 -23.08 -15.81
N ALA A 430 17.17 -23.88 -14.92
CA ALA A 430 17.13 -25.35 -15.02
C ALA A 430 15.86 -25.97 -14.40
N GLU A 431 15.21 -25.28 -13.45
CA GLU A 431 13.97 -25.74 -12.80
C GLU A 431 12.72 -25.28 -13.57
N PHE A 432 12.56 -23.97 -13.76
CA PHE A 432 11.38 -23.33 -14.37
C PHE A 432 11.55 -23.01 -15.87
N GLY A 433 12.78 -23.02 -16.37
CA GLY A 433 13.10 -22.73 -17.78
C GLY A 433 13.45 -21.27 -18.06
N ASP A 434 14.17 -21.05 -19.17
CA ASP A 434 14.63 -19.71 -19.59
C ASP A 434 13.47 -18.77 -20.02
N ASP A 435 12.32 -19.33 -20.42
CA ASP A 435 11.14 -18.59 -20.89
C ASP A 435 10.18 -18.18 -19.74
N ALA A 436 10.43 -18.60 -18.49
CA ALA A 436 9.65 -18.18 -17.32
C ALA A 436 10.06 -16.77 -16.85
N THR A 437 9.12 -16.01 -16.31
CA THR A 437 9.26 -14.58 -15.99
C THR A 437 9.47 -14.38 -14.49
N VAL A 438 10.48 -13.60 -14.11
CA VAL A 438 10.57 -13.02 -12.76
C VAL A 438 9.67 -11.79 -12.75
N LEU A 439 8.51 -11.89 -12.09
CA LEU A 439 7.55 -10.80 -11.97
C LEU A 439 8.06 -9.74 -10.98
N ALA A 440 8.51 -10.16 -9.79
CA ALA A 440 8.91 -9.27 -8.71
C ALA A 440 10.18 -9.77 -7.97
N MET A 441 10.91 -8.82 -7.37
CA MET A 441 12.08 -9.07 -6.52
C MET A 441 11.93 -8.35 -5.17
N GLY A 442 11.88 -9.13 -4.10
CA GLY A 442 11.87 -8.66 -2.72
C GLY A 442 13.24 -8.74 -2.06
N ILE A 443 13.56 -7.74 -1.23
CA ILE A 443 14.54 -7.87 -0.15
C ILE A 443 13.81 -8.27 1.12
N GLY A 444 14.35 -9.24 1.87
CA GLY A 444 13.75 -9.76 3.09
C GLY A 444 14.62 -9.51 4.32
N VAL A 445 13.99 -9.24 5.46
CA VAL A 445 14.69 -8.94 6.71
C VAL A 445 13.84 -9.31 7.94
N GLY A 446 14.46 -9.95 8.92
CA GLY A 446 13.77 -10.38 10.13
C GLY A 446 14.28 -11.71 10.66
N SER A 447 13.55 -12.32 11.61
CA SER A 447 13.77 -13.71 12.01
C SER A 447 12.57 -14.27 12.75
N PRO A 448 11.77 -15.19 12.14
CA PRO A 448 10.66 -15.88 12.81
C PRO A 448 11.12 -16.81 13.95
N SER A 449 12.41 -16.83 14.28
CA SER A 449 13.00 -17.79 15.21
C SER A 449 12.70 -17.41 16.67
N SER A 450 11.81 -18.17 17.30
CA SER A 450 11.46 -18.04 18.74
C SER A 450 12.62 -18.18 19.75
N SER A 451 13.87 -18.29 19.28
CA SER A 451 15.06 -18.48 20.11
C SER A 451 16.17 -17.44 19.92
N SER A 452 16.14 -16.65 18.83
CA SER A 452 17.16 -15.62 18.55
C SER A 452 16.63 -14.52 17.61
N GLY A 453 15.65 -13.74 18.07
CA GLY A 453 15.20 -12.54 17.37
C GLY A 453 16.34 -11.56 17.03
N VAL A 454 16.06 -10.67 16.08
CA VAL A 454 17.05 -9.81 15.41
C VAL A 454 16.87 -8.34 15.76
N VAL A 455 17.88 -7.53 15.44
CA VAL A 455 17.78 -6.07 15.43
C VAL A 455 18.23 -5.59 14.04
N PRO A 456 17.32 -5.45 13.06
CA PRO A 456 17.69 -4.91 11.75
C PRO A 456 18.11 -3.44 11.85
N ASP A 457 19.15 -3.11 11.10
CA ASP A 457 19.65 -1.75 10.85
C ASP A 457 20.33 -1.77 9.46
N ILE A 458 19.58 -2.05 8.40
CA ILE A 458 20.13 -2.34 7.06
C ILE A 458 19.51 -1.40 6.03
N TYR A 459 20.36 -0.82 5.17
CA TYR A 459 19.95 0.19 4.20
C TYR A 459 20.03 -0.37 2.78
N TYR A 460 19.06 -0.06 1.93
CA TYR A 460 18.91 -0.61 0.59
C TYR A 460 18.62 0.47 -0.45
N ARG A 461 19.14 0.30 -1.67
CA ARG A 461 18.87 1.21 -2.80
C ARG A 461 19.24 0.59 -4.15
N ASN A 462 18.94 1.34 -5.21
CA ASN A 462 19.39 1.07 -6.58
C ASN A 462 19.10 -0.37 -7.08
N PRO A 463 17.88 -0.91 -6.93
CA PRO A 463 17.49 -2.11 -7.68
C PRO A 463 17.57 -1.79 -9.18
N GLN A 464 18.22 -2.65 -9.96
CA GLN A 464 18.55 -2.41 -11.37
C GLN A 464 18.47 -3.69 -12.20
N LEU A 465 17.87 -3.56 -13.39
CA LEU A 465 17.85 -4.54 -14.46
C LEU A 465 18.65 -3.98 -15.65
N ASP A 466 19.69 -4.69 -16.09
CA ASP A 466 20.63 -4.28 -17.15
C ASP A 466 21.27 -2.88 -16.99
N GLY A 467 21.24 -2.34 -15.76
CA GLY A 467 21.75 -1.01 -15.41
C GLY A 467 20.74 0.12 -15.56
N GLU A 468 19.51 -0.17 -15.98
CA GLU A 468 18.35 0.72 -15.84
C GLU A 468 17.71 0.49 -14.45
N SER A 469 17.03 1.51 -13.90
CA SER A 469 16.46 1.44 -12.53
C SER A 469 15.16 0.65 -12.52
N LEU A 470 14.97 -0.22 -11.52
CA LEU A 470 13.68 -0.73 -11.08
C LEU A 470 13.15 0.18 -9.96
N ASP A 471 13.14 1.48 -10.25
CA ASP A 471 12.95 2.58 -9.30
C ASP A 471 13.76 2.45 -8.00
N SER A 472 13.09 2.47 -6.85
CA SER A 472 13.70 2.40 -5.53
C SER A 472 12.81 1.61 -4.61
N PHE A 473 13.40 0.69 -3.83
CA PHE A 473 12.70 -0.12 -2.84
C PHE A 473 11.62 0.68 -2.09
N PRO A 474 10.36 0.18 -2.07
CA PRO A 474 9.26 0.79 -1.33
C PRO A 474 9.58 0.94 0.16
N THR A 475 8.95 1.95 0.76
CA THR A 475 9.11 2.32 2.16
C THR A 475 7.75 2.76 2.69
N ALA A 476 7.45 2.47 3.96
CA ALA A 476 6.21 2.91 4.63
C ALA A 476 5.94 4.42 4.46
N CYS A 477 7.03 5.17 4.51
CA CYS A 477 7.03 6.57 4.17
C CYS A 477 7.19 6.73 2.65
N PHE A 478 6.14 7.15 1.94
CA PHE A 478 6.24 7.57 0.55
C PHE A 478 7.18 8.77 0.42
N ARG A 479 7.96 8.85 -0.67
CA ARG A 479 8.89 9.97 -0.87
C ARG A 479 8.08 11.22 -1.25
N GLY A 480 8.64 12.40 -0.98
CA GLY A 480 8.11 13.63 -1.56
C GLY A 480 8.46 13.70 -3.04
N GLU A 481 7.59 14.33 -3.85
CA GLU A 481 7.65 14.34 -5.32
C GLU A 481 7.57 12.90 -5.87
N THR A 482 6.64 12.10 -5.35
CA THR A 482 6.32 10.73 -5.81
C THR A 482 4.86 10.64 -6.20
N ASP A 483 4.64 10.15 -7.41
CA ASP A 483 3.37 9.71 -7.96
C ASP A 483 3.17 8.23 -7.61
N PHE A 484 1.96 7.84 -7.22
CA PHE A 484 1.55 6.47 -6.91
C PHE A 484 0.02 6.38 -7.00
N SER A 485 -0.52 5.22 -7.34
CA SER A 485 -1.97 5.04 -7.43
C SER A 485 -2.51 4.12 -6.34
N ALA A 486 -3.77 4.35 -5.97
CA ALA A 486 -4.48 3.52 -5.02
C ALA A 486 -5.89 3.25 -5.54
N ALA A 487 -6.26 1.98 -5.63
CA ALA A 487 -7.51 1.57 -6.23
C ALA A 487 -8.52 1.09 -5.16
N PHE A 488 -9.80 1.30 -5.48
CA PHE A 488 -10.94 0.70 -4.78
C PHE A 488 -11.83 0.04 -5.84
N ALA A 489 -11.86 -1.29 -5.86
CA ALA A 489 -12.80 -2.05 -6.70
C ALA A 489 -13.91 -2.66 -5.86
N TRP A 490 -15.02 -2.94 -6.54
CA TRP A 490 -16.17 -3.64 -5.99
C TRP A 490 -16.83 -4.51 -7.06
N TRP A 491 -17.47 -5.60 -6.64
CA TRP A 491 -18.20 -6.48 -7.54
C TRP A 491 -19.34 -7.23 -6.86
N VAL A 492 -20.32 -7.62 -7.66
CA VAL A 492 -21.41 -8.50 -7.22
C VAL A 492 -21.13 -9.91 -7.72
N PRO A 493 -21.04 -10.93 -6.86
CA PRO A 493 -20.91 -12.31 -7.31
C PRO A 493 -22.12 -12.75 -8.15
N ILE A 494 -21.88 -13.64 -9.12
CA ILE A 494 -22.79 -13.93 -10.23
C ILE A 494 -24.10 -14.67 -9.87
N ASP A 495 -24.32 -15.01 -8.61
CA ASP A 495 -25.45 -15.83 -8.15
C ASP A 495 -26.39 -15.19 -7.12
N HIS A 496 -26.04 -14.03 -6.55
CA HIS A 496 -26.91 -13.25 -5.63
C HIS A 496 -28.03 -12.51 -6.37
N GLY A 497 -28.85 -13.30 -7.06
CA GLY A 497 -29.60 -12.93 -8.26
C GLY A 497 -30.56 -11.76 -8.12
N ASN A 498 -31.22 -11.65 -6.96
CA ASN A 498 -32.27 -10.68 -6.70
C ASN A 498 -32.34 -10.31 -5.22
N GLU A 499 -31.24 -10.29 -4.46
CA GLU A 499 -31.27 -9.97 -3.01
C GLU A 499 -31.07 -8.45 -2.73
N ILE A 500 -30.75 -7.65 -3.76
CA ILE A 500 -30.14 -6.32 -3.60
C ILE A 500 -30.67 -5.23 -4.56
N GLN A 501 -31.85 -5.40 -5.18
CA GLN A 501 -32.29 -4.56 -6.31
C GLN A 501 -32.86 -3.21 -5.89
N THR A 502 -33.33 -3.06 -4.65
CA THR A 502 -33.80 -1.80 -4.08
C THR A 502 -32.84 -1.16 -3.08
N ASP A 503 -31.89 -1.91 -2.55
CA ASP A 503 -30.84 -1.46 -1.66
C ASP A 503 -30.08 -0.26 -2.22
N THR A 504 -29.61 0.58 -1.31
CA THR A 504 -28.73 1.70 -1.62
C THR A 504 -27.68 1.85 -0.53
N VAL A 505 -26.47 2.21 -0.92
CA VAL A 505 -25.40 2.64 -0.01
C VAL A 505 -24.81 3.96 -0.50
N GLU A 506 -24.56 4.88 0.42
CA GLU A 506 -23.86 6.16 0.18
C GLU A 506 -22.70 6.25 1.19
N PHE A 507 -21.48 6.45 0.69
CA PHE A 507 -20.26 6.56 1.51
C PHE A 507 -19.26 7.54 0.89
N ASP A 508 -18.40 8.10 1.74
CA ASP A 508 -17.28 8.97 1.31
C ASP A 508 -15.98 8.17 1.31
N LEU A 509 -15.16 8.32 0.26
CA LEU A 509 -13.74 7.94 0.30
C LEU A 509 -12.88 9.19 0.50
N GLY A 510 -11.89 9.10 1.37
CA GLY A 510 -10.97 10.16 1.71
C GLY A 510 -9.54 9.66 1.90
N PHE A 511 -8.61 10.61 1.89
CA PHE A 511 -7.21 10.35 2.17
C PHE A 511 -6.77 11.14 3.40
N TYR A 512 -6.14 10.46 4.35
CA TYR A 512 -5.41 11.08 5.44
C TYR A 512 -3.90 10.95 5.17
N THR A 513 -3.15 12.01 5.46
CA THR A 513 -1.70 12.04 5.24
C THR A 513 -0.97 12.58 6.47
N GLU A 514 0.16 11.97 6.81
CA GLU A 514 1.00 12.40 7.93
C GLU A 514 2.47 12.49 7.51
N GLN A 515 3.13 13.61 7.81
CA GLN A 515 4.54 13.80 7.46
C GLN A 515 5.41 12.83 8.28
N CYS A 516 6.26 12.03 7.63
CA CYS A 516 7.09 11.04 8.35
C CYS A 516 8.13 11.68 9.27
N ARG A 517 8.49 12.94 9.02
CA ARG A 517 9.46 13.66 9.85
C ARG A 517 8.87 13.95 11.24
N HIS A 518 9.30 13.14 12.21
CA HIS A 518 8.92 13.15 13.64
C HIS A 518 7.66 12.36 14.01
N ASN A 519 7.08 11.61 13.06
CA ASN A 519 5.98 10.68 13.30
C ASN A 519 6.40 9.27 12.85
N ASP A 520 5.80 8.24 13.42
CA ASP A 520 6.15 6.82 13.23
C ASP A 520 5.12 6.05 12.38
N GLY A 521 4.14 6.73 11.81
CA GLY A 521 3.08 6.09 11.03
C GLY A 521 2.05 5.34 11.88
N SER A 522 2.02 5.55 13.20
CA SER A 522 0.90 5.12 14.07
C SER A 522 -0.33 6.03 13.93
N GLY A 523 -0.16 7.23 13.36
CA GLY A 523 -1.22 8.20 13.12
C GLY A 523 -1.66 8.99 14.36
N MET A 524 -2.30 10.14 14.14
CA MET A 524 -2.75 10.99 15.24
C MET A 524 -3.98 10.39 15.94
N ASN A 525 -3.80 9.93 17.19
CA ASN A 525 -4.88 9.42 18.01
C ASN A 525 -5.84 10.54 18.47
N ASN A 526 -6.93 10.74 17.71
CA ASN A 526 -7.97 11.74 18.00
C ASN A 526 -8.65 11.60 19.39
N GLU A 527 -8.45 10.47 20.10
CA GLU A 527 -8.89 10.30 21.50
C GLU A 527 -8.37 11.38 22.48
N GLY A 528 -7.29 12.10 22.12
CA GLY A 528 -6.67 13.13 22.95
C GLY A 528 -7.33 14.52 22.92
N VAL A 529 -8.17 14.83 21.91
CA VAL A 529 -8.70 16.18 21.68
C VAL A 529 -10.17 16.26 22.08
N SER A 530 -10.44 16.55 23.35
CA SER A 530 -11.79 16.87 23.81
C SER A 530 -12.25 18.22 23.26
N ASP A 531 -13.35 18.24 22.50
CA ASP A 531 -13.98 19.47 21.98
C ASP A 531 -14.41 20.48 23.06
N GLU A 532 -14.51 20.05 24.32
CA GLU A 532 -14.86 20.91 25.46
C GLU A 532 -13.62 21.49 26.16
N VAL A 533 -13.07 22.57 25.60
CA VAL A 533 -12.35 23.56 26.42
C VAL A 533 -13.40 24.46 27.09
N ASP A 534 -13.68 24.21 28.37
CA ASP A 534 -14.56 25.03 29.20
C ASP A 534 -13.92 26.41 29.45
N ASP A 535 -14.21 27.37 28.58
CA ASP A 535 -13.64 28.72 28.54
C ASP A 535 -14.08 29.64 29.72
N ASP A 536 -14.95 29.16 30.63
CA ASP A 536 -15.64 29.97 31.66
C ASP A 536 -15.10 29.76 33.11
N ALA A 537 -13.77 29.68 33.26
CA ALA A 537 -13.09 29.59 34.58
C ALA A 537 -12.13 30.78 34.90
N GLU A 538 -12.69 31.94 35.30
CA GLU A 538 -11.97 33.03 36.01
C GLU A 538 -11.71 32.75 37.52
#